data_AF-A0A4Y2UL20-F1
#
_entry.id   AF-A0A4Y2UL20-F1
#
_cell.length_a   1.000
_cell.length_b   1.000
_cell.length_c   1.000
_cell.angle_alpha   90.00
_cell.angle_beta   90.00
_cell.angle_gamma   90.00
#
_symmetry.space_group_name_H-M   'P 1'
#
loop_
_entity.id
_entity.type
_entity.pdbx_description
1 polymer ?
#
loop_
_entity_poly.entity_id
_entity_poly.type
_entity_poly.pdbx_seq_one_letter_code
_entity_poly.pdbx_strand_id
1 'polypeptide(L)'
;MPIAKLATFLEMKEELVVNYLLCFKHKMKNMVWTKGTSGLEGEFQSGSEVDFFIDKDMIHIADTKVAIRYGDFFIRQIHKFDEMHRMISGIQV
;
A
#
# COMPACT_ATOMS: atom_id res chain seq x y z
N MET A 1 8.37 2.57 -11.93
CA MET A 1 9.29 3.65 -12.31
C MET A 1 10.66 3.04 -12.59
N PRO A 2 11.26 3.25 -13.78
CA PRO A 2 12.59 2.72 -14.08
C PRO A 2 13.67 3.32 -13.16
N ILE A 3 14.63 2.49 -12.73
CA ILE A 3 15.77 2.95 -11.91
C ILE A 3 16.61 3.97 -12.67
N ALA A 4 16.85 3.75 -13.97
CA ALA A 4 17.56 4.68 -14.85
C ALA A 4 16.97 6.10 -14.82
N LYS A 5 15.64 6.21 -14.76
CA LYS A 5 14.94 7.50 -14.71
C LYS A 5 15.24 8.22 -13.39
N LEU A 6 15.23 7.49 -12.28
CA LEU A 6 15.56 8.05 -10.97
C LEU A 6 17.05 8.40 -10.86
N ALA A 7 17.93 7.57 -11.42
CA ALA A 7 19.37 7.81 -11.47
C ALA A 7 19.73 9.05 -12.28
N THR A 8 19.09 9.24 -13.44
CA THR A 8 19.24 10.45 -14.25
C THR A 8 18.74 11.68 -13.48
N PHE A 9 17.61 11.57 -12.79
CA PHE A 9 17.05 12.67 -12.00
C PHE A 9 17.93 13.08 -10.82
N LEU A 10 18.58 12.11 -10.16
CA LEU A 10 19.47 12.36 -9.03
C LEU A 10 20.92 12.70 -9.45
N GLU A 11 21.23 12.62 -10.74
CA GLU A 11 22.60 12.76 -11.29
C GLU A 11 23.58 11.73 -10.67
N MET A 12 23.12 10.49 -10.49
CA MET A 12 23.87 9.41 -9.84
C MET A 12 23.96 8.17 -10.72
N LYS A 13 24.93 7.30 -10.44
CA LYS A 13 25.00 5.96 -11.03
C LYS A 13 23.86 5.09 -10.52
N GLU A 14 23.29 4.25 -11.39
CA GLU A 14 22.18 3.35 -11.06
C GLU A 14 22.50 2.42 -9.88
N GLU A 15 23.72 1.88 -9.82
CA GLU A 15 24.21 1.03 -8.73
C GLU A 15 24.14 1.74 -7.36
N LEU A 16 24.48 3.03 -7.32
CA LEU A 16 24.40 3.81 -6.09
C LEU A 16 22.95 4.03 -5.69
N VAL A 17 22.08 4.33 -6.65
CA VAL A 17 20.64 4.50 -6.39
C VAL A 17 20.03 3.24 -5.80
N VAL A 18 20.37 2.06 -6.32
CA VAL A 18 19.92 0.77 -5.75
C VAL A 18 20.36 0.63 -4.29
N ASN A 19 21.63 0.90 -3.99
CA ASN A 19 22.14 0.84 -2.63
C ASN A 19 21.42 1.82 -1.69
N TYR A 20 21.18 3.05 -2.14
CA TYR A 20 20.43 4.04 -1.37
C TYR A 20 18.98 3.61 -1.15
N LEU A 21 18.31 3.04 -2.15
CA LEU A 21 16.95 2.54 -2.02
C LEU A 21 16.85 1.36 -1.03
N LEU A 22 17.82 0.46 -1.02
CA LEU A 22 17.88 -0.65 -0.04
C LEU A 22 18.07 -0.12 1.39
N CYS A 23 19.02 0.81 1.58
CA CYS A 23 19.23 1.50 2.86
C CYS A 23 17.97 2.27 3.30
N PHE A 24 17.32 2.94 2.36
CA PHE A 24 16.10 3.69 2.62
C PHE A 24 14.97 2.75 3.03
N LYS A 25 14.75 1.64 2.32
CA LYS A 25 13.75 0.61 2.67
C LYS A 25 13.98 0.04 4.07
N HIS A 26 15.23 -0.21 4.46
CA HIS A 26 15.58 -0.67 5.80
C HIS A 26 15.26 0.37 6.88
N LYS A 27 15.55 1.66 6.62
CA LYS A 27 15.28 2.77 7.54
C LYS A 27 13.83 3.26 7.53
N MET A 28 13.02 2.83 6.57
CA MET A 28 11.63 3.26 6.41
C MET A 28 10.70 2.72 7.50
N LYS A 29 11.14 1.70 8.25
CA LYS A 29 10.40 1.09 9.37
C LYS A 29 11.13 1.36 10.68
N ASN A 30 10.42 1.96 11.63
CA ASN A 30 10.93 2.16 12.99
C ASN A 30 10.14 1.30 13.96
N MET A 31 10.80 0.85 15.02
CA MET A 31 10.14 0.18 16.13
C MET A 31 9.39 1.24 16.94
N VAL A 32 8.07 1.16 16.93
CA VAL A 32 7.19 2.09 17.63
C VAL A 32 6.49 1.33 18.75
N TRP A 33 6.49 1.92 19.94
CA TRP A 33 5.70 1.40 21.05
C TRP A 33 4.22 1.68 20.77
N THR A 34 3.41 0.63 20.61
CA THR A 34 1.97 0.74 20.35
C THR A 34 1.15 0.55 21.61
N LYS A 35 1.37 -0.56 22.33
CA LYS A 35 0.66 -0.94 23.57
C LYS A 35 1.53 -1.91 24.39
N GLY A 36 1.40 -1.89 25.73
CA GLY A 36 2.06 -2.85 26.64
C GLY A 36 2.50 -2.22 27.96
N THR A 37 2.97 -3.01 28.92
CA THR A 37 3.60 -2.51 30.16
C THR A 37 5.11 -2.33 30.03
N SER A 38 5.73 -2.98 29.05
CA SER A 38 7.15 -2.88 28.77
C SER A 38 7.41 -1.86 27.65
N GLY A 39 8.21 -0.85 27.91
CA GLY A 39 8.66 0.12 26.90
C GLY A 39 9.67 -0.45 25.89
N LEU A 40 10.08 -1.72 26.06
CA LEU A 40 10.99 -2.43 25.17
C LEU A 40 10.24 -3.27 24.10
N GLU A 41 8.92 -3.41 24.25
CA GLU A 41 8.07 -4.10 23.29
C GLU A 41 7.53 -3.09 22.27
N GLY A 42 7.69 -3.37 20.98
CA GLY A 42 7.23 -2.48 19.92
C GLY A 42 7.03 -3.21 18.61
N GLU A 43 6.18 -2.64 17.76
CA GLU A 43 5.94 -3.15 16.42
C GLU A 43 6.66 -2.27 15.41
N PHE A 44 7.18 -2.87 14.33
CA PHE A 44 7.73 -2.11 13.23
C PHE A 44 6.61 -1.41 12.47
N GLN A 45 6.57 -0.09 12.59
CA GLN A 45 5.66 0.75 11.82
C GLN A 45 6.45 1.60 10.83
N SER A 46 5.88 1.77 9.65
CA SER A 46 6.39 2.76 8.71
C SER A 46 5.69 4.08 8.93
N GLY A 47 6.46 5.16 9.06
CA GLY A 47 5.91 6.52 9.11
C GLY A 47 5.58 7.11 7.74
N SER A 48 5.91 6.39 6.65
CA SER A 48 5.65 6.84 5.28
C SER A 48 4.29 6.32 4.78
N GLU A 49 3.50 7.21 4.18
CA GLU A 49 2.26 6.86 3.49
C GLU A 49 2.51 6.05 2.20
N VAL A 50 3.76 5.96 1.76
CA VAL A 50 4.16 5.29 0.53
C VAL A 50 5.18 4.22 0.83
N ASP A 51 4.97 3.03 0.25
CA ASP A 51 5.93 1.93 0.23
C ASP A 51 6.34 1.59 -1.20
N PHE A 52 7.44 0.88 -1.35
CA PHE A 52 7.91 0.44 -2.66
C PHE A 52 8.65 -0.89 -2.59
N PHE A 53 8.74 -1.56 -3.74
CA PHE A 53 9.63 -2.71 -3.95
C PHE A 53 10.36 -2.58 -5.28
N ILE A 54 11.46 -3.31 -5.42
CA ILE A 54 12.31 -3.28 -6.61
C ILE A 54 12.11 -4.63 -7.32
N ASP A 55 11.67 -4.58 -8.57
CA ASP A 55 11.63 -5.69 -9.51
C ASP A 55 12.62 -5.43 -10.64
N LYS A 56 13.78 -6.10 -10.59
CA LYS A 56 14.91 -5.88 -11.51
C LYS A 56 15.24 -4.37 -11.61
N ASP A 57 15.03 -3.78 -12.78
CA ASP A 57 15.32 -2.37 -13.07
C ASP A 57 14.12 -1.44 -12.86
N MET A 58 13.05 -1.93 -12.21
CA MET A 58 11.79 -1.22 -12.01
C MET A 58 11.43 -1.10 -10.53
N ILE A 59 11.16 0.13 -10.09
CA ILE A 59 10.64 0.45 -8.76
C ILE A 59 9.12 0.48 -8.84
N HIS A 60 8.46 -0.36 -8.06
CA HIS A 60 7.00 -0.36 -7.89
C HIS A 60 6.65 0.39 -6.62
N ILE A 61 5.86 1.45 -6.76
CA ILE A 61 5.43 2.29 -5.64
C ILE A 61 3.99 1.91 -5.32
N ALA A 62 3.71 1.61 -4.06
CA ALA A 62 2.41 1.25 -3.53
C ALA A 62 2.04 2.17 -2.37
N ASP A 63 0.75 2.46 -2.23
CA ASP A 63 0.22 3.21 -1.10
C ASP A 63 0.19 2.29 0.14
N THR A 64 0.71 2.73 1.30
CA THR A 64 0.58 1.97 2.56
C THR A 64 -0.78 2.18 3.20
N LYS A 65 -1.48 3.23 2.80
CA LYS A 65 -2.84 3.47 3.26
C LYS A 65 -3.75 2.43 2.66
N VAL A 66 -4.37 1.62 3.51
CA VAL A 66 -5.44 0.71 3.07
C VAL A 66 -6.51 1.59 2.44
N ALA A 67 -6.66 1.48 1.11
CA ALA A 67 -7.71 2.18 0.39
C ALA A 67 -9.03 1.97 1.14
N ILE A 68 -9.76 3.06 1.37
CA ILE A 68 -11.05 3.01 2.07
C ILE A 68 -11.86 1.90 1.39
N ARG A 69 -12.44 0.98 2.17
CA ARG A 69 -13.25 -0.16 1.69
C ARG A 69 -14.54 0.26 0.96
N TYR A 70 -14.56 1.44 0.36
CA TYR A 70 -15.64 2.00 -0.43
C TYR A 70 -16.00 1.07 -1.59
N GLY A 71 -15.01 0.46 -2.25
CA GLY A 71 -15.23 -0.57 -3.27
C GLY A 71 -16.05 -1.74 -2.73
N ASP A 72 -15.65 -2.31 -1.60
CA ASP A 72 -16.39 -3.41 -0.95
C ASP A 72 -17.81 -3.00 -0.54
N PHE A 73 -17.97 -1.79 0.03
CA PHE A 73 -19.28 -1.26 0.39
C PHE A 73 -20.18 -1.08 -0.84
N PHE A 74 -19.63 -0.54 -1.92
CA PHE A 74 -20.35 -0.31 -3.18
C PHE A 74 -20.79 -1.64 -3.83
N ILE A 75 -19.90 -2.63 -3.90
CA ILE A 75 -20.21 -3.98 -4.41
C ILE A 75 -21.32 -4.64 -3.59
N ARG A 76 -21.24 -4.56 -2.25
CA ARG A 76 -22.28 -5.09 -1.37
C ARG A 76 -23.64 -4.41 -1.60
N GLN A 77 -23.63 -3.11 -1.87
CA GLN A 77 -24.86 -2.37 -2.13
C GLN A 77 -25.49 -2.77 -3.46
N ILE A 78 -24.68 -3.01 -4.50
CA ILE A 78 -25.16 -3.55 -5.79
C ILE A 78 -25.79 -4.94 -5.59
N HIS A 79 -25.14 -5.83 -4.85
CA HIS A 79 -25.69 -7.17 -4.60
C HIS A 79 -27.04 -7.12 -3.89
N LYS A 80 -27.17 -6.27 -2.85
CA LYS A 80 -28.45 -6.05 -2.16
C LYS A 80 -29.53 -5.51 -3.11
N PHE A 81 -29.15 -4.60 -4.00
CA PHE A 81 -30.08 -4.03 -4.97
C PHE A 81 -30.56 -5.08 -5.99
N ASP A 82 -29.66 -5.94 -6.48
CA ASP A 82 -30.03 -7.04 -7.38
C ASP A 82 -30.95 -8.06 -6.71
N GLU A 83 -30.69 -8.41 -5.44
CA GLU A 83 -31.59 -9.25 -4.65
C GLU A 83 -32.98 -8.62 -4.51
N MET A 84 -33.06 -7.33 -4.19
CA MET A 84 -34.33 -6.60 -4.11
C MET A 84 -35.07 -6.58 -5.45
N HIS A 85 -34.34 -6.34 -6.54
CA HIS A 85 -34.91 -6.34 -7.89
C HIS A 85 -35.50 -7.71 -8.25
N ARG A 86 -34.79 -8.81 -7.93
CA ARG A 86 -35.29 -10.18 -8.12
C ARG A 86 -36.54 -10.46 -7.29
N MET A 87 -36.57 -10.04 -6.02
CA MET A 87 -37.76 -10.19 -5.17
C MET A 87 -38.97 -9.45 -5.74
N ILE A 88 -38.80 -8.19 -6.16
CA ILE A 88 -39.89 -7.39 -6.73
C ILE A 88 -40.38 -7.98 -8.06
N SER A 89 -39.45 -8.43 -8.92
CA SER A 89 -39.79 -9.06 -10.20
C SER A 89 -40.55 -10.38 -9.99
N GLY A 90 -40.25 -11.13 -8.92
CA GLY A 90 -40.98 -12.34 -8.54
C GLY A 90 -42.36 -12.10 -7.90
N ILE A 91 -42.67 -10.86 -7.51
CA ILE A 91 -43.97 -10.47 -6.92
C ILE A 91 -44.94 -9.95 -8.00
N GLN A 92 -44.48 -9.74 -9.25
CA GLN A 92 -45.38 -9.38 -10.35
C GLN A 92 -46.41 -10.50 -10.59
N VAL A 93 -47.68 -10.21 -10.24
CA VAL A 93 -48.91 -10.88 -10.69
C VAL A 93 -49.24 -10.44 -12.11
#